data_AF-A0A432Z307-F1
#
_entry.id   AF-A0A432Z307-F1
#
_cell.length_a   1.000
_cell.length_b   1.000
_cell.length_c   1.000
_cell.angle_alpha   90.00
_cell.angle_beta   90.00
_cell.angle_gamma   90.00
#
_symmetry.space_group_name_H-M   'P 1'
#
loop_
_entity.id
_entity.type
_entity.pdbx_description
1 polymer ?
#
loop_
_entity_poly.entity_id
_entity_poly.type
_entity_poly.pdbx_seq_one_letter_code
_entity_poly.pdbx_strand_id
1 'polypeptide(L)'
;MSDSLSAQQLLRIRTKLETIVAEQAGTKAADAATAALQRMRAGEFGYCVDCGDEISAARLAAKPDVAICVDCQALKDEEEDA
;
A
#
# COMPACT_ATOMS: atom_id res chain seq x y z
N MET A 1 17.03 -13.18 5.12
CA MET A 1 16.03 -12.44 5.91
C MET A 1 15.10 -11.82 4.91
N SER A 2 14.09 -12.56 4.46
CA SER A 2 13.15 -12.07 3.44
C SER A 2 12.06 -11.32 4.18
N ASP A 3 11.97 -10.02 3.96
CA ASP A 3 10.91 -9.14 4.49
C ASP A 3 9.55 -9.41 3.82
N SER A 4 9.22 -10.69 3.63
CA SER A 4 7.91 -11.14 3.20
C SER A 4 6.92 -10.95 4.34
N LEU A 5 5.80 -10.26 4.06
CA LEU A 5 4.69 -10.13 4.99
C LEU A 5 4.22 -11.51 5.45
N SER A 6 4.22 -11.76 6.77
CA SER A 6 3.65 -13.00 7.31
C SER A 6 2.15 -13.10 6.93
N ALA A 7 1.63 -14.33 6.81
CA ALA A 7 0.21 -14.55 6.52
C ALA A 7 -0.73 -13.82 7.52
N GLN A 8 -0.32 -13.76 8.79
CA GLN A 8 -1.05 -13.03 9.83
C GLN A 8 -1.03 -11.52 9.59
N GLN A 9 0.09 -10.97 9.13
CA GLN A 9 0.21 -9.55 8.83
C GLN A 9 -0.62 -9.16 7.60
N LEU A 10 -0.62 -9.98 6.54
CA LEU A 10 -1.49 -9.79 5.39
C LEU A 10 -2.96 -9.77 5.78
N LEU A 11 -3.38 -10.68 6.66
CA LEU A 11 -4.77 -10.70 7.15
C LEU A 11 -5.15 -9.40 7.87
N ARG A 12 -4.29 -8.90 8.77
CA ARG A 12 -4.51 -7.63 9.48
C ARG A 12 -4.58 -6.44 8.53
N ILE A 13 -3.67 -6.39 7.57
CA ILE A 13 -3.63 -5.34 6.54
C ILE A 13 -4.92 -5.35 5.72
N ARG A 14 -5.36 -6.54 5.27
CA ARG A 14 -6.59 -6.70 4.50
C ARG A 14 -7.81 -6.17 5.27
N THR A 15 -7.97 -6.58 6.53
CA THR A 15 -9.09 -6.10 7.35
C THR A 15 -9.06 -4.58 7.54
N LYS A 16 -7.88 -3.99 7.74
CA LYS A 16 -7.73 -2.53 7.83
C LYS A 16 -8.16 -1.84 6.53
N LEU A 17 -7.77 -2.38 5.37
CA LEU A 17 -8.18 -1.86 4.06
C LEU A 17 -9.69 -1.97 3.83
N GLU A 18 -10.30 -3.09 4.22
CA GLU A 18 -11.76 -3.29 4.14
C GLU A 18 -12.51 -2.25 4.99
N THR A 19 -12.02 -1.94 6.19
CA THR A 19 -12.59 -0.88 7.03
C THR A 19 -12.49 0.50 6.37
N ILE A 20 -11.33 0.84 5.78
CA ILE A 20 -11.15 2.11 5.08
C ILE A 20 -12.16 2.26 3.93
N VAL A 21 -12.33 1.21 3.13
CA VAL A 21 -13.30 1.22 2.01
C VAL A 21 -14.73 1.39 2.51
N ALA A 22 -15.10 0.72 3.60
CA ALA A 22 -16.45 0.78 4.15
C ALA A 22 -16.79 2.14 4.77
N GLU A 23 -15.84 2.75 5.49
CA GLU A 23 -16.07 3.99 6.24
C GLU A 23 -15.82 5.26 5.43
N GLN A 24 -14.94 5.20 4.42
CA GLN A 24 -14.48 6.38 3.67
C GLN A 24 -14.91 6.36 2.21
N ALA A 25 -16.06 5.76 1.91
CA ALA A 25 -16.58 5.64 0.55
C ALA A 25 -16.60 6.98 -0.21
N GLY A 26 -16.06 6.99 -1.44
CA GLY A 26 -15.98 8.19 -2.29
C GLY A 26 -14.80 9.12 -1.99
N THR A 27 -13.90 8.75 -1.09
CA THR A 27 -12.64 9.48 -0.86
C THR A 27 -11.48 8.86 -1.63
N LYS A 28 -10.44 9.67 -1.91
CA LYS A 28 -9.17 9.18 -2.48
C LYS A 28 -8.55 8.03 -1.68
N ALA A 29 -8.74 8.03 -0.36
CA ALA A 29 -8.24 6.97 0.53
C ALA A 29 -9.00 5.65 0.33
N ALA A 30 -10.32 5.68 0.15
CA ALA A 30 -11.08 4.47 -0.19
C ALA A 30 -10.75 3.94 -1.59
N ASP A 31 -10.50 4.82 -2.56
CA ASP A 31 -10.05 4.41 -3.89
C ASP A 31 -8.68 3.73 -3.82
N ALA A 32 -7.73 4.33 -3.09
CA ALA A 32 -6.41 3.76 -2.86
C ALA A 32 -6.47 2.43 -2.10
N ALA A 33 -7.33 2.32 -1.08
CA ALA A 33 -7.53 1.08 -0.34
C ALA A 33 -8.17 -0.02 -1.21
N THR A 34 -9.11 0.35 -2.08
CA THR A 34 -9.70 -0.57 -3.06
C THR A 34 -8.62 -1.08 -4.03
N ALA A 35 -7.77 -0.19 -4.53
CA ALA A 35 -6.65 -0.57 -5.39
C ALA A 35 -5.66 -1.50 -4.66
N ALA A 36 -5.36 -1.23 -3.38
CA ALA A 36 -4.53 -2.10 -2.56
C ALA A 36 -5.14 -3.50 -2.39
N LEU A 37 -6.44 -3.61 -2.14
CA LEU A 37 -7.15 -4.91 -2.09
C LEU A 37 -7.09 -5.66 -3.42
N GLN A 38 -7.16 -4.96 -4.56
CA GLN A 38 -6.99 -5.60 -5.88
C GLN A 38 -5.57 -6.12 -6.07
N ARG A 39 -4.54 -5.35 -5.69
CA ARG A 39 -3.14 -5.83 -5.70
C ARG A 39 -2.95 -7.06 -4.82
N MET A 40 -3.62 -7.13 -3.65
CA MET A 40 -3.57 -8.31 -2.79
C MET A 40 -4.17 -9.55 -3.49
N ARG A 41 -5.24 -9.39 -4.26
CA ARG A 41 -5.85 -10.47 -5.03
C ARG A 41 -4.99 -10.91 -6.21
N ALA A 42 -4.27 -9.97 -6.84
CA ALA A 42 -3.34 -10.24 -7.92
C ALA A 42 -2.01 -10.87 -7.44
N GLY A 43 -1.72 -10.80 -6.14
CA GLY A 43 -0.43 -11.25 -5.59
C GLY A 43 0.69 -10.22 -5.74
N GLU A 44 0.36 -8.99 -6.12
CA GLU A 44 1.29 -7.87 -6.34
C GLU A 44 1.38 -6.92 -5.13
N PHE A 45 0.63 -7.21 -4.07
CA PHE A 45 0.68 -6.40 -2.87
C PHE A 45 2.03 -6.54 -2.16
N GLY A 46 2.63 -5.39 -1.86
CA GLY A 46 3.96 -5.33 -1.26
C GLY A 46 5.06 -4.91 -2.22
N TYR A 47 4.73 -4.65 -3.49
CA TYR A 47 5.68 -4.14 -4.49
C TYR A 47 5.29 -2.75 -4.96
N CYS A 48 6.31 -1.94 -5.23
CA CYS A 48 6.19 -0.58 -5.74
C CYS A 48 5.70 -0.62 -7.19
N VAL A 49 4.64 0.10 -7.51
CA VAL A 49 4.10 0.16 -8.88
C VAL A 49 4.97 1.00 -9.83
N ASP A 50 5.90 1.79 -9.30
CA ASP A 50 6.78 2.65 -10.10
C ASP A 50 8.12 1.98 -10.43
N CYS A 51 8.82 1.45 -9.42
CA CYS A 51 10.14 0.83 -9.60
C CYS A 51 10.14 -0.70 -9.54
N GLY A 52 9.06 -1.33 -9.05
CA GLY A 52 8.98 -2.78 -8.87
C GLY A 52 9.61 -3.31 -7.57
N ASP A 53 10.29 -2.47 -6.79
CA ASP A 53 10.94 -2.90 -5.54
C ASP A 53 9.95 -3.20 -4.42
N GLU A 54 10.39 -3.95 -3.42
CA GLU A 54 9.59 -4.25 -2.23
C GLU A 54 9.27 -2.98 -1.41
N ILE A 55 8.00 -2.81 -1.07
CA ILE A 55 7.55 -1.80 -0.10
C ILE A 55 7.74 -2.40 1.30
N SER A 56 8.47 -1.68 2.15
CA SER A 56 8.76 -2.17 3.50
C SER A 56 7.49 -2.52 4.29
N ALA A 57 7.57 -3.63 5.01
CA ALA A 57 6.48 -4.13 5.85
C ALA A 57 6.01 -3.08 6.88
N ALA A 58 6.95 -2.29 7.43
CA ALA A 58 6.66 -1.20 8.36
C ALA A 58 5.81 -0.10 7.69
N ARG A 59 6.12 0.26 6.45
CA ARG A 59 5.33 1.24 5.69
C ARG A 59 3.92 0.73 5.43
N LEU A 60 3.78 -0.51 4.98
CA LEU A 60 2.46 -1.11 4.72
C LEU A 60 1.64 -1.30 6.00
N ALA A 61 2.28 -1.54 7.15
CA ALA A 61 1.58 -1.59 8.43
C ALA A 61 1.03 -0.21 8.85
N ALA A 62 1.84 0.85 8.67
CA ALA A 62 1.43 2.23 8.95
C ALA A 62 0.35 2.69 7.96
N LYS A 63 0.64 2.61 6.66
CA LYS A 63 -0.18 3.12 5.55
C LYS A 63 -0.34 2.03 4.47
N PRO A 64 -1.35 1.15 4.59
CA PRO A 64 -1.52 -0.01 3.71
C PRO A 64 -2.07 0.31 2.31
N ASP A 65 -2.61 1.51 2.12
CA ASP A 65 -3.19 2.03 0.90
C ASP A 65 -2.14 2.55 -0.11
N VAL A 66 -0.87 2.69 0.31
CA VAL A 66 0.21 3.14 -0.58
C VAL A 66 0.49 2.12 -1.69
N ALA A 67 0.92 2.64 -2.84
CA ALA A 67 1.31 1.84 -4.01
C ALA A 67 2.80 1.94 -4.35
N ILE A 68 3.56 2.84 -3.72
CA ILE A 68 4.96 3.12 -4.06
C ILE A 68 5.89 3.03 -2.84
N CYS A 69 7.18 2.77 -3.09
CA CYS A 69 8.24 2.71 -2.08
C CYS A 69 8.62 4.12 -1.57
N VAL A 70 9.43 4.19 -0.51
CA VAL A 70 9.77 5.47 0.16
C VAL A 70 10.59 6.37 -0.74
N ASP A 71 11.46 5.76 -1.54
CA ASP A 71 12.31 6.47 -2.47
C ASP A 71 11.48 7.08 -3.61
N CYS A 72 10.60 6.29 -4.25
CA CYS A 72 9.69 6.81 -5.28
C CYS A 72 8.72 7.87 -4.74
N GLN A 73 8.30 7.77 -3.47
CA GLN A 73 7.48 8.81 -2.86
C GLN A 73 8.27 10.10 -2.68
N ALA A 74 9.49 10.02 -2.13
CA ALA A 74 10.35 11.18 -1.93
C ALA A 74 10.62 11.92 -3.25
N LEU A 75 10.90 11.17 -4.33
CA LEU A 75 11.11 11.75 -5.66
C LEU A 75 9.89 12.52 -6.18
N LYS A 76 8.68 11.99 -5.99
CA LYS A 76 7.45 12.69 -6.43
C LYS A 76 7.16 13.92 -5.58
N ASP A 77 7.39 13.84 -4.27
CA ASP A 77 7.17 14.97 -3.37
C ASP A 77 8.10 16.15 -3.74
N GLU A 78 9.35 15.87 -4.14
CA GLU A 78 10.30 16.88 -4.63
C GLU A 78 9.88 17.52 -5.97
N GLU A 79 9.25 16.76 -6.87
CA GLU A 79 8.74 17.26 -8.15
C GLU A 79 7.51 18.18 -7.99
N GLU A 80 6.66 17.95 -6.99
CA GLU A 80 5.47 18.77 -6.73
C GLU A 80 5.80 20.16 -6.15
N ASP A 81 6.95 20.29 -5.49
CA ASP A 81 7.43 21.53 -4.85
C ASP A 81 8.33 22.41 -5.77
N ALA A 82 8.58 21.98 -7.03
CA ALA A 82 9.46 22.64 -8.00
C ALA A 82 8.71 23.53 -9.03
#